data_AF-A0A3B8LD95-F1
#
_entry.id   AF-A0A3B8LD95-F1
#
_cell.length_a   1.000
_cell.length_b   1.000
_cell.length_c   1.000
_cell.angle_alpha   90.00
_cell.angle_beta   90.00
_cell.angle_gamma   90.00
#
_symmetry.space_group_name_H-M   'P 1'
#
loop_
_entity.id
_entity.type
_entity.pdbx_description
1 polymer ?
#
loop_
_entity_poly.entity_id
_entity_poly.type
_entity_poly.pdbx_seq_one_letter_code
_entity_poly.pdbx_strand_id
1 'polypeptide(L)' 'MVHYKYPTADIKTLLKQVMKGVPQSAWLHYLLAQVLHREGKRKEALEAIGVSLQRAPKRAIYINFARQLAGKGRRPSR' A
#
# COMPACT_ATOMS: atom_id res chain seq x y z
N MET A 1 -7.89 -4.61 -10.01
CA MET A 1 -7.91 -3.84 -8.73
C MET A 1 -8.41 -4.79 -7.66
N VAL A 2 -7.68 -5.06 -6.58
CA VAL A 2 -8.13 -6.04 -5.57
C VAL A 2 -9.33 -5.43 -4.82
N HIS A 3 -10.55 -5.88 -5.13
CA HIS A 3 -11.74 -5.52 -4.36
C HIS A 3 -11.69 -6.29 -3.04
N TYR A 4 -11.09 -5.70 -2.01
CA TYR A 4 -11.24 -6.22 -0.67
C TYR A 4 -12.72 -6.14 -0.27
N LYS A 5 -13.32 -7.31 -0.02
CA LYS A 5 -14.71 -7.49 0.40
C LYS A 5 -14.98 -7.01 1.83
N TYR A 6 -13.98 -6.39 2.48
CA TYR A 6 -13.98 -6.04 3.90
C TYR A 6 -13.75 -4.54 4.11
N PRO A 7 -14.35 -3.94 5.15
CA PRO A 7 -14.05 -2.58 5.59
C PRO A 7 -12.55 -2.36 5.75
N THR A 8 -12.05 -1.17 5.40
CA THR A 8 -10.61 -0.83 5.54
C THR A 8 -10.11 -0.93 6.98
N ALA A 9 -11.01 -0.75 7.95
CA ALA A 9 -10.74 -0.95 9.38
C ALA A 9 -10.30 -2.40 9.69
N ASP A 10 -11.02 -3.40 9.18
CA ASP A 10 -10.72 -4.81 9.41
C ASP A 10 -9.40 -5.22 8.75
N ILE A 11 -9.13 -4.68 7.56
CA ILE A 11 -7.88 -4.97 6.84
C ILE A 11 -6.67 -4.43 7.60
N LYS A 12 -6.74 -3.21 8.16
CA LYS A 12 -5.65 -2.66 8.98
C LYS A 12 -5.41 -3.50 10.24
N THR A 13 -6.47 -3.96 10.89
CA THR A 13 -6.36 -4.82 12.08
C THR A 13 -5.72 -6.16 11.74
N LEU A 14 -6.15 -6.81 10.65
CA LEU A 14 -5.57 -8.05 10.16
C LEU A 14 -4.10 -7.87 9.78
N LEU A 15 -3.77 -6.80 9.04
CA LEU A 15 -2.38 -6.49 8.66
C LEU A 15 -1.49 -6.32 9.90
N LYS A 16 -1.96 -5.61 10.94
CA LYS A 16 -1.21 -5.46 12.19
C LYS A 16 -0.95 -6.80 12.88
N GLN A 17 -1.91 -7.71 12.89
CA GLN A 17 -1.73 -9.05 13.46
C GLN A 17 -0.71 -9.86 12.65
N VAL A 18 -0.82 -9.86 11.32
CA VAL A 18 0.10 -10.60 10.45
C VAL A 18 1.52 -10.03 10.52
N MET A 19 1.67 -8.70 10.64
CA MET A 19 2.97 -8.04 10.81
C MET A 19 3.69 -8.45 12.09
N LYS A 20 2.99 -8.94 13.13
CA LYS A 20 3.65 -9.49 14.33
C LYS A 20 4.44 -10.76 14.02
N GLY A 21 3.97 -11.58 13.08
CA GLY A 21 4.66 -12.81 12.67
C GLY A 21 5.64 -12.59 11.51
N VAL A 22 5.41 -11.60 10.66
CA VAL A 22 6.23 -11.32 9.47
C VAL A 22 6.49 -9.82 9.30
N PRO A 23 7.26 -9.19 10.21
CA PRO A 23 7.42 -7.73 10.26
C PRO A 23 8.17 -7.15 9.05
N GLN A 24 8.94 -7.96 8.33
CA GLN A 24 9.78 -7.50 7.21
C GLN A 24 9.13 -7.67 5.83
N SER A 25 7.86 -8.08 5.77
CA SER A 25 7.21 -8.33 4.49
C SER A 25 6.90 -7.03 3.74
N ALA A 26 7.64 -6.79 2.65
CA ALA A 26 7.38 -5.69 1.70
C ALA A 26 5.93 -5.71 1.18
N TRP A 27 5.32 -6.89 1.11
CA TRP A 27 3.93 -7.05 0.67
C TRP A 27 2.93 -6.47 1.65
N LEU A 28 3.13 -6.66 2.97
CA LEU A 28 2.23 -6.13 3.98
C LEU A 28 2.23 -4.60 4.00
N HIS A 29 3.40 -3.98 3.83
CA HIS A 29 3.51 -2.53 3.71
C HIS A 29 2.83 -1.99 2.45
N TYR A 30 2.87 -2.73 1.33
CA TYR A 30 2.14 -2.37 0.12
C TYR A 30 0.62 -2.46 0.31
N LEU A 31 0.13 -3.50 0.99
CA LEU A 31 -1.28 -3.64 1.31
C LEU A 31 -1.75 -2.51 2.24
N LEU A 32 -0.95 -2.17 3.25
CA LEU A 32 -1.22 -1.03 4.12
C LEU A 32 -1.30 0.27 3.31
N ALA A 33 -0.35 0.51 2.40
CA ALA A 33 -0.34 1.69 1.54
C ALA A 33 -1.61 1.78 0.67
N GLN A 34 -2.10 0.65 0.14
CA GLN A 34 -3.37 0.62 -0.60
C GLN A 34 -4.57 0.98 0.26
N VAL A 35 -4.63 0.46 1.49
CA VAL A 35 -5.73 0.76 2.42
C VAL A 35 -5.71 2.24 2.81
N LEU A 36 -4.54 2.77 3.18
CA LEU A 36 -4.36 4.18 3.53
C LEU A 36 -4.73 5.10 2.36
N HIS A 37 -4.39 4.72 1.13
CA HIS A 37 -4.80 5.47 -0.06
C HIS A 37 -6.32 5.53 -0.23
N ARG A 38 -7.03 4.42 0.00
CA ARG A 38 -8.50 4.37 -0.05
C ARG A 38 -9.16 5.24 1.02
N GLU A 39 -8.51 5.40 2.17
CA GLU A 39 -8.96 6.27 3.24
C GLU A 39 -8.60 7.75 3.02
N GLY A 40 -8.03 8.11 1.87
CA GLY A 40 -7.61 9.48 1.56
C GLY A 40 -6.31 9.91 2.26
N LYS A 41 -5.70 9.03 3.07
CA LYS A 41 -4.47 9.25 3.83
C LYS A 41 -3.24 9.13 2.94
N ARG A 42 -3.13 10.01 1.95
CA ARG A 42 -2.12 9.95 0.89
C ARG A 42 -0.68 10.05 1.39
N LYS A 43 -0.41 10.87 2.42
CA LYS A 43 0.93 10.99 3.03
C LYS A 43 1.36 9.67 3.68
N GLU A 44 0.50 9.10 4.52
CA GLU A 44 0.75 7.81 5.19
C GLU A 44 0.92 6.67 4.16
N ALA A 45 0.14 6.69 3.06
CA ALA A 45 0.28 5.74 1.97
C ALA A 45 1.66 5.83 1.26
N LEU A 46 2.20 7.04 1.09
CA LEU A 46 3.53 7.27 0.51
C LEU A 46 4.65 6.74 1.41
N GLU A 47 4.52 6.89 2.73
CA GLU A 47 5.47 6.33 3.69
C GLU A 47 5.45 4.80 3.65
N ALA A 48 4.26 4.20 3.69
CA ALA A 48 4.09 2.75 3.67
C ALA A 48 4.60 2.11 2.36
N ILE A 49 4.36 2.73 1.19
CA ILE A 49 4.92 2.22 -0.07
C ILE A 49 6.44 2.41 -0.13
N GLY A 50 6.97 3.45 0.54
CA GLY A 50 8.41 3.67 0.69
C GLY A 50 9.11 2.48 1.34
N VAL A 51 8.55 1.93 2.42
CA VAL A 51 9.09 0.72 3.07
C VAL A 51 9.07 -0.47 2.10
N SER A 52 8.00 -0.63 1.32
CA SER A 52 7.90 -1.72 0.34
C SER A 52 8.98 -1.61 -0.74
N LEU A 53 9.27 -0.39 -1.20
CA LEU A 53 10.32 -0.09 -2.17
C LEU A 53 11.73 -0.27 -1.61
N GLN A 54 11.97 0.07 -0.35
CA GLN A 54 13.27 -0.21 0.28
C GLN A 54 13.55 -1.71 0.34
N ARG A 55 12.52 -2.53 0.59
CA ARG A 55 12.65 -3.98 0.73
C ARG A 55 12.67 -4.72 -0.61
N ALA A 56 11.90 -4.28 -1.60
CA ALA A 56 11.91 -4.85 -2.94
C ALA A 56 11.86 -3.74 -4.00
N PRO A 57 13.00 -3.06 -4.24
CA PRO A 57 13.06 -1.84 -5.07
C PRO A 57 12.74 -2.08 -6.54
N LYS A 58 12.95 -3.31 -7.04
CA LYS A 58 12.72 -3.67 -8.44
C LYS A 58 11.31 -4.22 -8.70
N ARG A 59 10.45 -4.31 -7.69
CA ARG A 59 9.11 -4.87 -7.87
C ARG A 59 8.20 -3.86 -8.56
N ALA A 60 7.89 -4.13 -9.83
CA ALA A 60 7.11 -3.21 -10.68
C ALA A 60 5.80 -2.72 -10.04
N ILE A 61 5.10 -3.59 -9.31
CA ILE A 61 3.84 -3.22 -8.63
C ILE A 61 4.03 -2.12 -7.59
N TYR A 62 5.15 -2.10 -6.86
CA TYR A 62 5.43 -1.08 -5.84
C TYR A 62 5.82 0.24 -6.49
N ILE A 63 6.66 0.17 -7.54
CA ILE A 63 7.08 1.34 -8.29
C ILE A 63 5.86 2.03 -8.93
N ASN A 64 4.99 1.25 -9.57
CA ASN A 64 3.80 1.77 -10.24
C ASN A 64 2.84 2.40 -9.24
N PHE A 65 2.62 1.76 -8.09
CA PHE A 65 1.77 2.31 -7.04
C PHE A 65 2.36 3.57 -6.40
N ALA A 66 3.67 3.60 -6.14
CA ALA A 66 4.33 4.81 -5.64
C ALA A 66 4.23 5.98 -6.63
N ARG A 67 4.38 5.74 -7.94
CA ARG A 67 4.16 6.77 -8.97
C ARG A 67 2.72 7.27 -8.97
N GLN A 68 1.74 6.37 -8.85
CA GLN A 68 0.33 6.74 -8.74
C GLN A 68 0.10 7.64 -7.53
N LEU A 69 0.60 7.26 -6.35
CA LEU A 69 0.51 8.05 -5.13
C LEU A 69 1.27 9.38 -5.20
N ALA A 70 2.40 9.44 -5.90
CA ALA A 70 3.14 10.67 -6.15
C ALA A 70 2.45 11.59 -7.18
N GLY A 71 1.34 11.17 -7.78
CA GLY A 71 0.63 11.93 -8.80
C GLY A 71 1.29 11.90 -10.18
N LYS A 72 2.30 11.03 -10.36
CA LYS A 72 2.98 10.78 -11.64
C LYS A 72 2.40 9.58 -12.40
N GLY A 73 1.46 8.83 -11.79
CA GLY A 73 0.68 7.80 -12.47
C GLY A 73 -0.48 8.45 -13.20
N ARG A 74 -0.62 8.17 -14.51
CA ARG A 74 -1.77 8.57 -15.34
C ARG A 74 -3.05 8.31 -14.55
N ARG A 75 -3.76 9.37 -14.17
CA ARG A 75 -5.17 9.26 -13.79
C ARG A 75 -5.90 8.90 -15.08
N PRO A 76 -6.64 7.78 -15.18
CA PRO A 76 -7.73 7.75 -16.13
C PRO A 76 -8.71 8.82 -15.64
N SER A 77 -8.78 9.92 -16.39
CA SER A 77 -9.88 10.88 -16.33
C SER A 77 -11.18 10.07 -16.39
N ARG A 78 -12.09 10.30 -15.44
CA ARG A 78 -13.49 9.89 -15.61
C ARG A 78 -14.10 10.69 -16.73
#